data_AF-A0A7X9PFY6-F1
#
_entry.id   AF-A0A7X9PFY6-F1
#
_cell.length_a   1.000
_cell.length_b   1.000
_cell.length_c   1.000
_cell.angle_alpha   90.00
_cell.angle_beta   90.00
_cell.angle_gamma   90.00
#
_symmetry.space_group_name_H-M   'P 1'
#
loop_
_entity.id
_entity.type
_entity.pdbx_description
1 polymer ?
#
loop_
_entity_poly.entity_id
_entity_poly.type
_entity_poly.pdbx_seq_one_letter_code
_entity_poly.pdbx_strand_id
1 'polypeptide(L)'
;SDAKWRGFGMIPRSGLEVKDPKLNAKIVHKGVIAKMDASKIKEQSGCKCGEIIRGLLAPEKCPMFAKACTPKKPFGPCMVSQEGACSVEYKFRSLK
;
A
#
# COMPACT_ATOMS: atom_id res chain seq x y z
N SER A 1 -9.02 -12.94 10.82
CA SER A 1 -9.98 -11.83 10.90
C SER A 1 -10.17 -11.23 9.51
N ASP A 2 -11.14 -10.33 9.35
CA ASP A 2 -11.26 -9.54 8.12
C ASP A 2 -10.19 -8.43 8.12
N ALA A 3 -9.65 -8.07 6.96
CA ALA A 3 -8.61 -7.06 6.87
C ALA A 3 -8.78 -6.11 5.69
N LYS A 4 -8.35 -4.86 5.87
CA LYS A 4 -8.28 -3.86 4.81
C LYS A 4 -6.99 -4.05 4.02
N TRP A 5 -7.12 -4.36 2.75
CA TRP A 5 -6.03 -4.40 1.79
C TRP A 5 -6.05 -3.14 0.94
N ARG A 6 -4.93 -2.45 0.84
CA ARG A 6 -4.82 -1.25 0.00
C ARG A 6 -5.17 -1.60 -1.44
N GLY A 7 -6.03 -0.80 -2.08
CA GLY A 7 -6.49 -1.02 -3.45
C GLY A 7 -7.55 -2.12 -3.64
N PHE A 8 -7.83 -2.93 -2.62
CA PHE A 8 -8.89 -3.96 -2.66
C PHE A 8 -10.05 -3.66 -1.70
N GLY A 9 -9.82 -2.86 -0.65
CA GLY A 9 -10.81 -2.61 0.40
C GLY A 9 -10.77 -3.67 1.48
N MET A 10 -11.91 -3.93 2.14
CA MET A 10 -12.02 -4.98 3.15
C MET A 10 -12.16 -6.34 2.47
N ILE A 11 -11.29 -7.28 2.83
CA ILE A 11 -11.34 -8.66 2.35
C ILE A 11 -11.64 -9.59 3.54
N PRO A 12 -12.73 -10.39 3.50
CA PRO A 12 -13.08 -11.31 4.56
C PRO A 12 -12.01 -12.37 4.81
N ARG A 13 -11.79 -12.73 6.08
CA ARG A 13 -10.87 -13.81 6.51
C ARG A 13 -9.45 -13.74 5.92
N SER A 14 -8.96 -12.54 5.61
CA SER A 14 -7.66 -12.32 4.98
C SER A 14 -6.57 -11.81 5.92
N GLY A 15 -6.94 -11.46 7.16
CA GLY A 15 -6.03 -10.91 8.17
C GLY A 15 -5.70 -11.87 9.29
N LEU A 16 -4.57 -11.60 9.96
CA LEU A 16 -4.17 -12.26 11.20
C LEU A 16 -4.37 -11.33 12.40
N GLU A 17 -4.78 -11.92 13.52
CA GLU A 17 -4.91 -11.23 14.80
C GLU A 17 -4.36 -12.10 15.94
N VAL A 18 -3.79 -11.43 16.94
CA VAL A 18 -3.31 -12.07 18.15
C VAL A 18 -4.51 -12.60 18.93
N LYS A 19 -4.50 -13.92 19.19
CA LYS A 19 -5.61 -14.64 19.83
C LYS A 19 -5.84 -14.21 21.27
N ASP A 20 -4.77 -14.04 22.06
CA ASP A 20 -4.87 -13.57 23.44
C ASP A 20 -5.08 -12.04 23.49
N PRO A 21 -6.23 -11.55 24.00
CA PRO A 21 -6.50 -10.12 24.08
C PRO A 21 -5.49 -9.35 24.94
N LYS A 22 -4.90 -10.00 25.96
CA LYS A 22 -3.91 -9.37 26.84
C LYS A 22 -2.57 -9.12 26.13
N LEU A 23 -2.30 -9.86 25.06
CA LEU A 23 -1.10 -9.69 24.22
C LEU A 23 -1.38 -8.91 22.93
N ASN A 24 -2.65 -8.59 22.65
CA ASN A 24 -3.03 -7.89 21.43
C ASN A 24 -2.83 -6.37 21.60
N ALA A 25 -1.77 -5.83 21.01
CA ALA A 25 -1.44 -4.41 21.07
C ALA A 25 -2.58 -3.48 20.61
N LYS A 26 -3.41 -3.89 19.65
CA LYS A 26 -4.57 -3.10 19.20
C LYS A 26 -5.61 -2.90 20.31
N ILE A 27 -5.70 -3.86 21.23
CA ILE A 27 -6.62 -3.84 22.37
C ILE A 27 -5.95 -3.11 23.55
N VAL A 28 -4.75 -3.56 23.94
CA VAL A 28 -4.00 -3.01 25.09
C VAL A 28 -3.75 -1.51 24.94
N HIS A 29 -3.44 -1.04 23.74
CA HIS A 29 -3.14 0.38 23.47
C HIS A 29 -4.27 1.11 22.73
N LYS A 30 -5.51 0.62 22.80
CA LYS A 30 -6.66 1.22 22.10
C LYS A 30 -6.82 2.71 22.40
N GLY A 31 -6.58 3.13 23.65
CA GLY A 31 -6.66 4.54 24.06
C GLY A 31 -5.60 5.44 23.42
N VAL A 32 -4.42 4.90 23.08
CA VAL A 32 -3.37 5.63 22.33
C VAL A 32 -3.75 5.71 20.86
N ILE A 33 -4.18 4.59 20.27
CA ILE A 33 -4.57 4.51 18.87
C ILE A 33 -5.77 5.43 18.58
N ALA A 34 -6.74 5.51 19.49
CA ALA A 34 -7.93 6.37 19.33
C ALA A 34 -7.62 7.86 19.27
N LYS A 35 -6.46 8.30 19.78
CA LYS A 35 -6.00 9.70 19.67
C LYS A 35 -5.40 10.03 18.30
N MET A 36 -5.12 9.02 17.47
CA MET A 36 -4.60 9.25 16.12
C MET A 36 -5.72 9.71 15.20
N ASP A 37 -5.51 10.86 14.54
CA ASP A 37 -6.42 11.36 13.54
C ASP A 37 -6.20 10.66 12.19
N ALA A 38 -6.90 9.55 11.99
CA ALA A 38 -6.83 8.76 10.76
C ALA A 38 -7.36 9.52 9.52
N SER A 39 -8.11 10.62 9.69
CA SER A 39 -8.65 11.41 8.58
C SER A 39 -7.54 12.11 7.77
N LYS A 40 -6.36 12.28 8.38
CA LYS A 40 -5.16 12.84 7.71
C LYS A 40 -4.47 11.83 6.79
N ILE A 41 -4.79 10.53 6.90
CA ILE A 41 -4.21 9.49 6.06
C ILE A 41 -4.99 9.46 4.73
N LYS A 42 -4.59 10.32 3.79
CA LYS A 42 -5.13 10.33 2.43
C LYS A 42 -4.22 9.54 1.51
N GLU A 43 -4.82 8.72 0.64
CA GLU A 43 -4.07 8.22 -0.50
C GLU A 43 -3.68 9.40 -1.39
N GLN A 44 -2.40 9.43 -1.80
CA GLN A 44 -1.91 10.48 -2.70
C GLN A 44 -2.68 10.41 -4.02
N SER A 45 -3.23 11.56 -4.43
CA SER A 45 -3.96 11.69 -5.69
C SER A 45 -3.05 11.35 -6.88
N GLY A 46 -3.64 10.76 -7.92
CA GLY A 46 -2.92 10.36 -9.14
C GLY A 46 -2.21 9.01 -9.07
N CYS A 47 -1.98 8.44 -7.88
CA CYS A 47 -1.39 7.12 -7.75
C CYS A 47 -2.34 6.01 -8.24
N LYS A 48 -1.86 5.16 -9.16
CA LYS A 48 -2.62 4.01 -9.69
C LYS A 48 -2.21 2.66 -9.11
N CYS A 49 -1.51 2.65 -7.98
CA CYS A 49 -1.06 1.40 -7.33
C CYS A 49 -2.19 0.40 -7.10
N GLY A 50 -3.40 0.86 -6.71
CA GLY A 50 -4.54 -0.03 -6.51
C GLY A 50 -5.01 -0.75 -7.78
N GLU A 51 -4.91 -0.12 -8.95
CA GLU A 51 -5.19 -0.78 -10.25
C GLU A 51 -4.05 -1.72 -10.64
N ILE A 52 -2.81 -1.33 -10.38
CA ILE A 52 -1.61 -2.12 -10.71
C ILE A 52 -1.57 -3.44 -9.93
N ILE A 53 -1.75 -3.42 -8.61
CA ILE A 53 -1.74 -4.64 -7.79
C ILE A 53 -2.93 -5.59 -8.08
N ARG A 54 -3.98 -5.07 -8.71
CA ARG A 54 -5.11 -5.87 -9.19
C ARG A 54 -4.89 -6.42 -10.61
N GLY A 55 -3.77 -6.09 -11.24
CA GLY A 55 -3.47 -6.47 -12.62
C GLY A 55 -4.31 -5.74 -13.67
N LEU A 56 -4.99 -4.65 -13.30
CA LEU A 56 -5.85 -3.88 -14.21
C LEU A 56 -5.07 -2.86 -15.04
N LEU A 57 -3.87 -2.47 -14.57
CA LEU A 57 -3.01 -1.49 -15.22
C LEU A 57 -1.55 -1.91 -15.09
N ALA A 58 -0.81 -1.97 -16.20
CA ALA A 58 0.64 -2.17 -16.15
C ALA A 58 1.34 -0.90 -15.58
N PRO A 59 2.45 -1.02 -14.84
CA PRO A 59 3.14 0.16 -14.29
C PRO A 59 3.52 1.19 -15.35
N GLU A 60 3.95 0.75 -16.53
CA GLU A 60 4.32 1.60 -17.68
C GLU A 60 3.14 2.47 -18.18
N LYS A 61 1.90 2.01 -17.97
CA LYS A 61 0.67 2.75 -18.34
C LYS A 61 0.22 3.74 -17.27
N CYS A 62 0.86 3.76 -16.10
CA CYS A 62 0.56 4.74 -15.06
C CYS A 62 1.12 6.12 -15.45
N PRO A 63 0.32 7.19 -15.44
CA PRO A 63 0.75 8.51 -15.91
C PRO A 63 1.91 9.12 -15.11
N MET A 64 2.11 8.66 -13.87
CA MET A 64 3.19 9.13 -13.00
C MET A 64 4.45 8.27 -13.06
N PHE A 65 4.38 7.06 -13.62
CA PHE A 65 5.47 6.10 -13.59
C PHE A 65 6.70 6.62 -14.34
N ALA A 66 7.88 6.50 -13.69
CA ALA A 66 9.17 6.97 -14.18
C ALA A 66 9.25 8.46 -14.57
N LYS A 67 8.24 9.24 -14.17
CA LYS A 67 8.17 10.69 -14.31
C LYS A 67 8.19 11.30 -12.90
N ALA A 68 7.02 11.63 -12.37
CA ALA A 68 6.88 12.15 -11.02
C ALA A 68 7.14 11.07 -9.95
N CYS A 69 6.80 9.81 -10.24
CA CYS A 69 7.01 8.68 -9.34
C CYS A 69 8.26 7.89 -9.76
N THR A 70 9.30 7.94 -8.94
CA THR A 70 10.57 7.23 -9.12
C THR A 70 11.04 6.63 -7.79
N PRO A 71 12.05 5.73 -7.76
CA PRO A 71 12.59 5.23 -6.49
C PRO A 71 13.14 6.32 -5.57
N LYS A 72 13.71 7.40 -6.13
CA LYS A 72 14.20 8.56 -5.36
C LYS A 72 13.07 9.46 -4.86
N LYS A 73 11.94 9.51 -5.58
CA LYS A 73 10.75 10.30 -5.22
C LYS A 73 9.49 9.45 -5.40
N PRO A 74 9.22 8.51 -4.49
CA PRO A 74 8.10 7.59 -4.64
C PRO A 74 6.78 8.27 -4.24
N PHE A 75 5.77 8.15 -5.09
CA PHE A 75 4.39 8.58 -4.77
C PHE A 75 3.53 7.45 -4.20
N GLY A 76 3.83 6.21 -4.59
CA GLY A 76 3.02 5.04 -4.26
C GLY A 76 3.85 3.95 -3.60
N PRO A 77 3.21 3.07 -2.81
CA PRO A 77 3.88 1.98 -2.11
C PRO A 77 4.50 0.97 -3.10
N CYS A 78 3.93 0.81 -4.29
CA CYS A 78 4.51 -0.06 -5.32
C CYS A 78 5.85 0.46 -5.85
N MET A 79 6.20 1.74 -5.62
CA MET A 79 7.52 2.30 -5.94
C MET A 79 8.49 2.27 -4.75
N VAL A 80 7.97 2.17 -3.52
CA VAL A 80 8.77 2.08 -2.28
C VAL A 80 9.20 0.63 -2.01
N SER A 81 8.28 -0.31 -2.14
CA SER A 81 8.52 -1.72 -1.84
C SER A 81 9.51 -2.33 -2.82
N GLN A 82 10.40 -3.19 -2.33
CA GLN A 82 11.31 -3.98 -3.16
C GLN A 82 10.54 -4.97 -4.05
N GLU A 83 9.42 -5.49 -3.56
CA GLU A 83 8.50 -6.38 -4.28
C GLU A 83 7.43 -5.59 -5.07
N GLY A 84 7.47 -4.27 -5.02
CA GLY A 84 6.48 -3.43 -5.67
C GLY A 84 6.62 -3.48 -7.19
N ALA A 85 5.53 -3.78 -7.90
CA ALA A 85 5.52 -3.88 -9.36
C ALA A 85 6.12 -2.65 -10.05
N CYS A 86 5.88 -1.44 -9.54
CA CYS A 86 6.49 -0.22 -10.09
C CYS A 86 8.00 -0.15 -9.84
N SER A 87 8.45 -0.52 -8.65
CA SER A 87 9.89 -0.52 -8.31
C SER A 87 10.65 -1.53 -9.18
N VAL A 88 10.10 -2.74 -9.33
CA VAL A 88 10.67 -3.80 -10.18
C VAL A 88 10.70 -3.36 -11.64
N GLU A 89 9.59 -2.85 -12.16
CA GLU A 89 9.50 -2.37 -13.54
C GLU A 89 10.48 -1.22 -13.81
N TYR A 90 10.62 -0.28 -12.86
CA TYR A 90 11.58 0.81 -12.99
C TYR A 90 13.03 0.29 -12.99
N LYS A 91 13.35 -0.67 -12.11
CA LYS A 91 14.70 -1.23 -11.94
C LYS A 91 15.23 -1.88 -13.21
N PHE A 92 14.37 -2.59 -13.94
CA PHE A 92 14.78 -3.38 -15.12
C PHE A 92 14.44 -2.70 -16.45
N ARG A 93 13.94 -1.47 -16.44
CA ARG A 93 13.53 -0.73 -17.64
C ARG A 93 14.63 -0.60 -18.70
N SER A 94 15.90 -0.49 -18.29
CA SER A 94 17.04 -0.34 -19.20
C SER A 94 17.50 -1.66 -19.85
N LEU A 95 16.93 -2.79 -19.45
CA LEU A 95 17.21 -4.10 -20.04
C LEU A 95 16.15 -4.53 -21.06
N LYS A 96 15.09 -3.73 -21.21
CA LYS A 96 14.00 -3.92 -22.17
C LYS A 96 14.28 -3.17 -23.47
#